data_AF-A0A9Q0L350-F1
#
_entry.id   AF-A0A9Q0L350-F1
#
_cell.length_a   1.000
_cell.length_b   1.000
_cell.length_c   1.000
_cell.angle_alpha   90.00
_cell.angle_beta   90.00
_cell.angle_gamma   90.00
#
_symmetry.space_group_name_H-M   'P 1'
#
loop_
_entity.id
_entity.type
_entity.pdbx_description
1 polymer ?
#
loop_
_entity_poly.entity_id
_entity_poly.type
_entity_poly.pdbx_seq_one_letter_code
_entity_poly.pdbx_strand_id
1 'polypeptide(L)'
;MNDMVVEMKKFFDKYWNEYSLILGIALVFDPRYKFAFVDWAFRKIVLLDPLAYDMSLRVKNALVRLFLVYKTMDANGIEASTPSFSYTGPAELEEFSTFDSAMLIDRYGKSQLDYYLEKPKLPFDDKYRQFDVLAYWRQNGSKYPDVARMAKDVLSIPVSTVASESTFSVGGRVIDKYRSKLLPSNL
;
A
#
# COMPACT_ATOMS: atom_id res chain seq x y z
N MET A 1 32.10 -7.10 11.61
CA MET A 1 31.07 -7.30 10.57
C MET A 1 29.78 -7.89 11.16
N ASN A 2 29.87 -8.86 12.09
CA ASN A 2 28.69 -9.45 12.76
C ASN A 2 27.85 -8.44 13.58
N ASP A 3 28.46 -7.45 14.25
CA ASP A 3 27.71 -6.49 15.07
C ASP A 3 26.73 -5.62 14.27
N MET A 4 27.10 -5.22 13.04
CA MET A 4 26.20 -4.45 12.17
C MET A 4 25.01 -5.29 11.71
N VAL A 5 25.23 -6.57 11.43
CA VAL A 5 24.15 -7.50 11.05
C VAL A 5 23.20 -7.70 12.22
N VAL A 6 23.72 -7.82 13.45
CA VAL A 6 22.92 -7.95 14.67
C VAL A 6 22.06 -6.70 14.91
N GLU A 7 22.63 -5.50 14.79
CA GLU A 7 21.87 -4.26 14.95
C GLU A 7 20.81 -4.08 13.86
N MET A 8 21.17 -4.29 12.58
CA MET A 8 20.21 -4.24 11.47
C MET A 8 19.07 -5.26 11.65
N LYS A 9 19.37 -6.45 12.16
CA LYS A 9 18.37 -7.49 12.43
C LYS A 9 17.38 -7.06 13.52
N LYS A 10 17.83 -6.37 14.58
CA LYS A 10 16.91 -5.86 15.62
C LYS A 10 15.87 -4.90 15.04
N PHE A 11 16.29 -4.00 14.16
CA PHE A 11 15.37 -3.11 13.46
C PHE A 11 14.43 -3.90 12.54
N PHE A 12 14.99 -4.80 11.73
CA PHE A 12 14.20 -5.66 10.84
C PHE A 12 13.10 -6.42 11.60
N ASP A 13 13.49 -7.16 12.65
CA ASP A 13 12.56 -7.94 13.47
C ASP A 13 11.49 -7.03 14.07
N LYS A 14 11.86 -5.86 14.62
CA LYS A 14 10.90 -4.90 15.17
C LYS A 14 9.83 -4.49 14.17
N TYR A 15 10.19 -4.22 12.91
CA TYR A 15 9.24 -3.83 11.87
C TYR A 15 8.45 -5.02 11.29
N TRP A 16 9.02 -6.22 11.33
CA TRP A 16 8.40 -7.44 10.78
C TRP A 16 7.63 -8.28 11.78
N ASN A 17 7.69 -7.96 13.07
CA ASN A 17 6.93 -8.65 14.12
C ASN A 17 5.42 -8.41 14.01
N GLU A 18 4.97 -7.36 13.31
CA GLU A 18 3.57 -7.08 13.08
C GLU A 18 3.17 -7.36 11.62
N TYR A 19 1.98 -7.96 11.44
CA TYR A 19 1.45 -8.22 10.11
C TYR A 19 1.08 -6.91 9.40
N SER A 20 1.86 -6.55 8.40
CA SER A 20 1.62 -5.34 7.62
C SER A 20 0.47 -5.53 6.62
N LEU A 21 -0.65 -4.83 6.87
CA LEU A 21 -1.81 -4.81 5.97
C LEU A 21 -1.44 -4.30 4.56
N ILE A 22 -0.57 -3.29 4.48
CA ILE A 22 -0.18 -2.70 3.21
C ILE A 22 0.65 -3.67 2.36
N LEU A 23 1.50 -4.49 2.99
CA LEU A 23 2.23 -5.56 2.28
C LEU A 23 1.26 -6.64 1.77
N GLY A 24 0.23 -6.97 2.55
CA GLY A 24 -0.85 -7.84 2.09
C GLY A 24 -1.54 -7.30 0.84
N ILE A 25 -1.89 -6.01 0.83
CA ILE A 25 -2.50 -5.35 -0.33
C ILE A 25 -1.53 -5.31 -1.53
N ALA A 26 -0.25 -5.02 -1.29
CA ALA A 26 0.78 -5.00 -2.33
C ALA A 26 0.91 -6.38 -3.03
N LEU A 27 0.87 -7.48 -2.27
CA LEU A 27 0.86 -8.83 -2.83
C LEU A 27 -0.38 -9.12 -3.68
N VAL A 28 -1.53 -8.52 -3.35
CA VAL A 28 -2.74 -8.64 -4.18
C VAL A 28 -2.52 -7.98 -5.54
N PHE A 29 -1.81 -6.85 -5.62
CA PHE A 29 -1.50 -6.15 -6.86
C PHE A 29 -0.39 -6.80 -7.68
N ASP A 30 0.35 -7.77 -7.15
CA ASP A 30 1.23 -8.58 -7.98
C ASP A 30 0.41 -9.69 -8.68
N PRO A 31 0.31 -9.69 -10.03
CA PRO A 31 -0.52 -10.62 -10.77
C PRO A 31 -0.09 -12.08 -10.64
N ARG A 32 1.12 -12.36 -10.13
CA ARG A 32 1.61 -13.73 -9.86
C ARG A 32 1.05 -14.30 -8.56
N TYR A 33 0.71 -13.45 -7.60
CA TYR A 33 0.24 -13.84 -6.26
C TYR A 33 -1.27 -13.69 -6.12
N LYS A 34 -1.78 -12.47 -6.32
CA LYS A 34 -3.19 -12.10 -6.07
C LYS A 34 -3.69 -12.45 -4.67
N PHE A 35 -4.97 -12.21 -4.41
CA PHE A 35 -5.59 -12.50 -3.13
C PHE A 35 -5.52 -13.99 -2.74
N ALA A 36 -5.56 -14.90 -3.71
CA ALA A 36 -5.44 -16.34 -3.45
C ALA A 36 -4.14 -16.72 -2.71
N PHE A 37 -3.03 -16.03 -3.01
CA PHE A 37 -1.79 -16.26 -2.28
C PHE A 37 -1.84 -15.68 -0.87
N VAL A 38 -2.42 -14.49 -0.69
CA VAL A 38 -2.58 -13.86 0.64
C VAL A 38 -3.43 -14.74 1.55
N ASP A 39 -4.54 -15.25 1.04
CA ASP A 39 -5.42 -16.16 1.79
C ASP A 39 -4.69 -17.46 2.16
N TRP A 40 -3.96 -18.04 1.21
CA TRP A 40 -3.14 -19.22 1.45
C TRP A 40 -2.03 -18.96 2.51
N ALA A 41 -1.34 -17.83 2.41
CA ALA A 41 -0.25 -17.47 3.31
C ALA A 41 -0.74 -17.28 4.75
N PHE A 42 -1.83 -16.52 4.94
CA PHE A 42 -2.39 -16.33 6.28
C PHE A 42 -2.97 -17.61 6.86
N ARG A 43 -3.59 -18.49 6.05
CA ARG A 43 -4.00 -19.83 6.54
C ARG A 43 -2.82 -20.63 7.07
N LYS A 44 -1.63 -20.51 6.47
CA LYS A 44 -0.42 -21.18 6.97
C LYS A 44 0.12 -20.53 8.24
N ILE A 45 0.11 -19.20 8.29
CA ILE A 45 0.53 -18.44 9.47
C ILE A 45 -0.37 -18.73 10.66
N VAL A 46 -1.69 -18.82 10.48
CA VAL A 46 -2.66 -19.12 11.55
C VAL A 46 -2.42 -20.46 12.23
N LEU A 47 -1.86 -21.43 11.50
CA LEU A 47 -1.46 -22.72 12.09
C LEU A 47 -0.28 -22.58 13.07
N LEU A 48 0.50 -21.49 12.96
CA LEU A 48 1.66 -21.18 13.80
C LEU A 48 1.34 -20.09 14.83
N ASP A 49 0.48 -19.14 14.48
CA ASP A 49 0.05 -18.00 15.29
C ASP A 49 -1.47 -17.77 15.16
N PRO A 50 -2.27 -18.24 16.12
CA PRO A 50 -3.73 -18.08 16.11
C PRO A 50 -4.21 -16.62 16.07
N LEU A 51 -3.36 -15.64 16.46
CA LEU A 51 -3.72 -14.23 16.40
C LEU A 51 -3.88 -13.71 14.96
N ALA A 52 -3.39 -14.44 13.96
CA ALA A 52 -3.47 -14.06 12.55
C ALA A 52 -4.81 -14.43 11.86
N TYR A 53 -5.79 -14.98 12.59
CA TYR A 53 -6.97 -15.63 12.01
C TYR A 53 -7.84 -14.74 11.10
N ASP A 54 -7.89 -13.44 11.37
CA ASP A 54 -8.70 -12.48 10.62
C ASP A 54 -7.90 -11.67 9.58
N MET A 55 -6.58 -11.87 9.49
CA MET A 55 -5.69 -11.03 8.70
C MET A 55 -6.01 -11.04 7.21
N SER A 56 -6.34 -12.21 6.64
CA SER A 56 -6.78 -12.34 5.24
C SER A 56 -8.04 -11.50 4.98
N LEU A 57 -9.00 -11.52 5.91
CA LEU A 57 -10.23 -10.73 5.83
C LEU A 57 -9.94 -9.23 5.97
N ARG A 58 -9.05 -8.84 6.89
CA ARG A 58 -8.62 -7.45 7.05
C ARG A 58 -7.97 -6.91 5.77
N VAL A 59 -7.12 -7.69 5.10
CA VAL A 59 -6.55 -7.32 3.81
C VAL A 59 -7.64 -7.15 2.75
N LYS A 60 -8.59 -8.09 2.66
CA LYS A 60 -9.70 -8.00 1.70
C LYS A 60 -10.55 -6.75 1.92
N ASN A 61 -10.94 -6.47 3.16
CA ASN A 61 -11.77 -5.31 3.50
C ASN A 61 -11.03 -4.00 3.25
N ALA A 62 -9.74 -3.92 3.60
CA ALA A 62 -8.92 -2.75 3.33
C ALA A 62 -8.73 -2.52 1.82
N LEU A 63 -8.54 -3.58 1.03
CA LEU A 63 -8.46 -3.51 -0.43
C LEU A 63 -9.76 -2.95 -1.05
N VAL A 64 -10.92 -3.46 -0.62
CA VAL A 64 -12.22 -2.98 -1.11
C VAL A 64 -12.44 -1.52 -0.73
N ARG A 65 -12.20 -1.15 0.54
CA ARG A 65 -12.31 0.25 0.99
C ARG A 65 -11.42 1.18 0.18
N LEU A 66 -10.17 0.78 -0.04
CA LEU A 66 -9.23 1.54 -0.86
C LEU A 66 -9.76 1.70 -2.30
N PHE A 67 -10.32 0.66 -2.89
CA PHE A 67 -10.94 0.73 -4.21
C PHE A 67 -12.09 1.71 -4.29
N LEU A 68 -12.96 1.76 -3.27
CA LEU A 68 -14.06 2.72 -3.23
C LEU A 68 -13.56 4.16 -3.23
N VAL A 69 -12.50 4.46 -2.47
CA VAL A 69 -11.88 5.79 -2.45
C VAL A 69 -11.36 6.18 -3.84
N TYR A 70 -10.69 5.27 -4.54
CA TYR A 70 -10.16 5.58 -5.87
C TYR A 70 -11.26 5.73 -6.92
N LYS A 71 -12.35 4.98 -6.79
CA LYS A 71 -13.51 5.08 -7.67
C LYS A 71 -14.25 6.42 -7.49
N THR A 72 -14.37 6.93 -6.27
CA THR A 72 -15.04 8.22 -6.01
C THR A 72 -14.17 9.42 -6.41
N MET A 73 -12.84 9.29 -6.34
CA MET A 73 -11.92 10.33 -6.83
C MET A 73 -12.05 10.60 -8.34
N ASP A 74 -12.34 9.56 -9.13
CA ASP A 74 -12.52 9.68 -10.58
C ASP A 74 -13.90 10.30 -10.94
N ALA A 75 -14.94 9.97 -10.17
CA ALA A 75 -16.30 10.50 -10.37
C ALA A 75 -16.43 12.01 -10.10
N ASN A 76 -15.56 12.56 -9.24
CA ASN A 76 -15.62 13.97 -8.85
C ASN A 76 -14.75 14.89 -9.70
N GLY A 77 -13.97 14.38 -10.66
CA GLY A 77 -13.26 15.18 -11.67
C GLY A 77 -12.64 16.48 -11.14
N ILE A 78 -11.77 16.40 -10.13
CA ILE A 78 -11.09 17.58 -9.60
C ILE A 78 -9.67 17.64 -10.17
N GLU A 79 -9.53 18.42 -11.24
CA GLU A 79 -8.31 19.18 -11.47
C GLU A 79 -8.04 20.05 -10.22
N ALA A 80 -6.79 20.04 -9.77
CA ALA A 80 -6.35 20.62 -8.51
C ALA A 80 -6.96 22.00 -8.19
N SER A 81 -7.66 22.13 -7.06
CA SER A 81 -7.79 23.38 -6.29
C SER A 81 -8.28 23.13 -4.84
N THR A 82 -7.79 24.01 -3.97
CA THR A 82 -7.77 24.10 -2.50
C THR A 82 -9.12 24.05 -1.73
N PRO A 83 -9.11 23.89 -0.39
CA PRO A 83 -10.22 23.32 0.37
C PRO A 83 -11.24 24.37 0.86
N SER A 84 -12.51 23.98 0.91
CA SER A 84 -13.53 24.63 1.72
C SER A 84 -14.35 23.58 2.46
N PHE A 85 -14.45 23.76 3.78
CA PHE A 85 -15.08 22.88 4.73
C PHE A 85 -16.38 23.51 5.24
N SER A 86 -17.48 22.76 5.24
CA SER A 86 -18.60 22.99 6.17
C SER A 86 -19.51 21.76 6.33
N TYR A 87 -19.67 21.38 7.61
CA TYR A 87 -20.50 20.40 8.33
C TYR A 87 -22.00 20.26 7.92
N THR A 88 -22.83 19.27 8.33
CA THR A 88 -22.81 18.16 9.32
C THR A 88 -24.02 17.24 9.03
N GLY A 89 -23.86 15.92 9.08
CA GLY A 89 -24.93 14.91 9.19
C GLY A 89 -24.40 13.66 9.93
N PRO A 90 -25.25 12.75 10.44
CA PRO A 90 -24.78 11.59 11.19
C PRO A 90 -23.98 10.68 10.24
N ALA A 91 -22.67 10.55 10.49
CA ALA A 91 -21.70 9.89 9.63
C ALA A 91 -22.09 8.44 9.23
N GLU A 92 -22.88 7.75 10.05
CA GLU A 92 -23.32 6.38 9.80
C GLU A 92 -24.31 6.24 8.62
N LEU A 93 -25.16 7.24 8.35
CA LEU A 93 -26.17 7.14 7.29
C LEU A 93 -25.63 7.50 5.90
N GLU A 94 -24.59 8.35 5.82
CA GLU A 94 -23.84 8.60 4.59
C GLU A 94 -22.88 7.46 4.24
N GLU A 95 -22.26 6.81 5.24
CA GLU A 95 -21.47 5.58 5.02
C GLU A 95 -22.33 4.44 4.45
N PHE A 96 -23.59 4.33 4.89
CA PHE A 96 -24.50 3.29 4.40
C PHE A 96 -24.99 3.56 2.96
N SER A 97 -25.28 4.82 2.59
CA SER A 97 -25.74 5.14 1.23
C SER A 97 -24.61 5.11 0.18
N THR A 98 -23.38 5.42 0.58
CA THR A 98 -22.17 5.23 -0.26
C THR A 98 -21.77 3.76 -0.36
N PHE A 99 -22.01 2.95 0.68
CA PHE A 99 -21.89 1.49 0.63
C PHE A 99 -22.87 0.87 -0.37
N ASP A 100 -24.12 1.34 -0.40
CA ASP A 100 -25.15 0.85 -1.34
C ASP A 100 -24.91 1.32 -2.79
N SER A 101 -24.42 2.55 -2.98
CA SER A 101 -24.09 3.08 -4.32
C SER A 101 -22.83 2.43 -4.92
N ALA A 102 -21.90 1.95 -4.09
CA ALA A 102 -20.79 1.12 -4.54
C ALA A 102 -21.24 -0.24 -5.11
N MET A 103 -22.44 -0.69 -4.71
CA MET A 103 -23.11 -1.88 -5.21
C MET A 103 -23.83 -1.65 -6.56
N LEU A 104 -23.80 -0.43 -7.13
CA LEU A 104 -24.21 -0.17 -8.52
C LEU A 104 -23.04 -0.43 -9.50
N ILE A 105 -22.49 -1.64 -9.40
CA ILE A 105 -22.46 -2.61 -10.50
C ILE A 105 -22.73 -2.01 -11.91
N ASP A 106 -21.69 -1.97 -12.75
CA ASP A 106 -21.82 -1.96 -14.22
C ASP A 106 -22.61 -3.21 -14.67
N ARG A 107 -23.22 -3.21 -15.86
CA ARG A 107 -24.35 -4.04 -16.38
C ARG A 107 -24.31 -5.58 -16.18
N TYR A 108 -23.38 -6.13 -15.39
CA TYR A 108 -23.14 -7.54 -15.05
C TYR A 108 -22.75 -7.89 -13.59
N GLY A 109 -22.67 -6.96 -12.66
CA GLY A 109 -22.42 -7.31 -11.24
C GLY A 109 -21.02 -7.03 -10.68
N LYS A 110 -20.06 -6.60 -11.49
CA LYS A 110 -18.64 -6.69 -11.15
C LYS A 110 -17.92 -5.37 -11.29
N SER A 111 -17.12 -5.03 -10.28
CA SER A 111 -16.20 -3.90 -10.33
C SER A 111 -14.95 -4.23 -11.13
N GLN A 112 -14.20 -3.19 -11.51
CA GLN A 112 -12.88 -3.36 -12.14
C GLN A 112 -11.91 -4.18 -11.27
N LEU A 113 -12.00 -4.02 -9.94
CA LEU A 113 -11.24 -4.82 -8.98
C LEU A 113 -11.62 -6.31 -9.08
N ASP A 114 -12.92 -6.63 -9.17
CA ASP A 114 -13.38 -8.01 -9.32
C ASP A 114 -12.84 -8.63 -10.61
N TYR A 115 -12.91 -7.90 -11.73
CA TYR A 115 -12.35 -8.36 -13.00
C TYR A 115 -10.85 -8.62 -12.94
N TYR A 116 -10.10 -7.82 -12.17
CA TYR A 116 -8.68 -8.07 -11.93
C TYR A 116 -8.46 -9.33 -11.08
N LEU A 117 -9.21 -9.48 -9.97
CA LEU A 117 -9.06 -10.59 -9.03
C LEU A 117 -9.46 -11.95 -9.64
N GLU A 118 -10.48 -11.97 -10.50
CA GLU A 118 -10.95 -13.19 -11.18
C GLU A 118 -10.02 -13.70 -12.28
N LYS A 119 -9.15 -12.82 -12.84
CA LYS A 119 -8.21 -13.27 -13.85
C LYS A 119 -7.26 -14.33 -13.28
N PRO A 120 -6.85 -15.33 -14.06
CA PRO A 120 -5.81 -16.26 -13.63
C PRO A 120 -4.54 -15.53 -13.19
N LYS A 121 -3.83 -16.14 -12.24
CA LYS A 121 -2.49 -15.66 -11.84
C LYS A 121 -1.51 -15.88 -12.98
N LEU A 122 -0.52 -15.00 -13.10
CA LEU A 122 0.62 -15.26 -13.97
C LEU A 122 1.43 -16.44 -13.42
N PRO A 123 1.91 -17.36 -14.28
CA PRO A 123 2.73 -18.49 -13.84
C PRO A 123 4.09 -18.02 -13.35
N PHE A 124 4.70 -18.78 -12.44
CA PHE A 124 6.08 -18.61 -12.01
C PHE A 124 7.00 -19.46 -12.90
N ASP A 125 7.08 -19.13 -14.19
CA ASP A 125 8.01 -19.74 -15.14
C ASP A 125 9.21 -18.81 -15.41
N ASP A 126 10.18 -19.28 -16.22
CA ASP A 126 11.39 -18.52 -16.55
C ASP A 126 11.09 -17.16 -17.19
N LYS A 127 9.94 -17.01 -17.87
CA LYS A 127 9.51 -15.76 -18.49
C LYS A 127 9.14 -14.70 -17.45
N TYR A 128 8.60 -15.11 -16.30
CA TYR A 128 8.16 -14.21 -15.23
C TYR A 128 9.10 -14.20 -14.02
N ARG A 129 10.31 -14.76 -14.16
CA ARG A 129 11.35 -14.72 -13.14
C ARG A 129 11.87 -13.29 -12.91
N GLN A 130 12.06 -12.53 -13.99
CA GLN A 130 12.38 -11.10 -13.97
C GLN A 130 11.13 -10.28 -14.30
N PHE A 131 10.15 -10.30 -13.40
CA PHE A 131 8.88 -9.61 -13.59
C PHE A 131 8.91 -8.22 -12.94
N ASP A 132 8.71 -7.19 -13.77
CA ASP A 132 8.48 -5.82 -13.31
C ASP A 132 6.98 -5.56 -13.13
N VAL A 133 6.55 -5.54 -11.87
CA VAL A 133 5.16 -5.32 -11.48
C VAL A 133 4.67 -3.91 -11.83
N LEU A 134 5.53 -2.88 -11.78
CA LEU A 134 5.14 -1.52 -12.13
C LEU A 134 4.99 -1.38 -13.65
N ALA A 135 5.86 -2.01 -14.43
CA ALA A 135 5.73 -2.08 -15.89
C ALA A 135 4.44 -2.82 -16.30
N TYR A 136 4.05 -3.87 -15.58
CA TYR A 136 2.76 -4.55 -15.81
C TYR A 136 1.58 -3.58 -15.62
N TRP A 137 1.55 -2.83 -14.52
CA TRP A 137 0.46 -1.87 -14.26
C TRP A 137 0.48 -0.69 -15.22
N ARG A 138 1.65 -0.29 -15.72
CA ARG A 138 1.75 0.70 -16.80
C ARG A 138 1.12 0.21 -18.10
N GLN A 139 1.35 -1.04 -18.47
CA GLN A 139 0.81 -1.65 -19.70
C GLN A 139 -0.69 -1.97 -19.60
N ASN A 140 -1.17 -2.33 -18.42
CA ASN A 140 -2.56 -2.71 -18.19
C ASN A 140 -3.44 -1.56 -17.66
N GLY A 141 -2.88 -0.36 -17.52
CA GLY A 141 -3.58 0.79 -16.94
C GLY A 141 -4.80 1.24 -17.73
N SER A 142 -4.82 1.10 -19.06
CA SER A 142 -6.01 1.41 -19.87
C SER A 142 -7.16 0.43 -19.62
N LYS A 143 -6.84 -0.81 -19.26
CA LYS A 143 -7.82 -1.87 -18.98
C LYS A 143 -8.35 -1.82 -17.56
N TYR A 144 -7.52 -1.36 -16.62
CA TYR A 144 -7.85 -1.25 -15.21
C TYR A 144 -7.40 0.10 -14.63
N PRO A 145 -7.98 1.24 -15.06
CA PRO A 145 -7.51 2.57 -14.66
C PRO A 145 -7.44 2.80 -13.14
N ASP A 146 -8.51 2.50 -12.41
CA ASP A 146 -8.59 2.73 -10.96
C ASP A 146 -7.67 1.80 -10.20
N VAL A 147 -7.68 0.50 -10.54
CA VAL A 147 -6.84 -0.53 -9.92
C VAL A 147 -5.36 -0.25 -10.22
N ALA A 148 -5.02 0.18 -11.43
CA ALA A 148 -3.64 0.50 -11.78
C ALA A 148 -3.13 1.75 -11.07
N ARG A 149 -3.98 2.76 -10.84
CA ARG A 149 -3.65 3.92 -10.01
C ARG A 149 -3.34 3.48 -8.58
N MET A 150 -4.26 2.71 -7.98
CA MET A 150 -4.09 2.10 -6.66
C MET A 150 -2.82 1.27 -6.53
N ALA A 151 -2.58 0.40 -7.50
CA ALA A 151 -1.43 -0.48 -7.50
C ALA A 151 -0.12 0.30 -7.55
N LYS A 152 -0.02 1.33 -8.41
CA LYS A 152 1.18 2.17 -8.49
C LYS A 152 1.45 2.89 -7.17
N ASP A 153 0.43 3.44 -6.53
CA ASP A 153 0.59 4.18 -5.28
C ASP A 153 0.99 3.25 -4.13
N VAL A 154 0.36 2.08 -4.01
CA VAL A 154 0.70 1.09 -2.98
C VAL A 154 2.08 0.46 -3.20
N LEU A 155 2.42 0.07 -4.43
CA LEU A 155 3.69 -0.59 -4.75
C LEU A 155 4.89 0.35 -4.67
N SER A 156 4.66 1.67 -4.68
CA SER A 156 5.71 2.68 -4.54
C SER A 156 6.05 3.01 -3.07
N ILE A 157 5.31 2.47 -2.10
CA ILE A 157 5.59 2.69 -0.68
C ILE A 157 6.90 1.99 -0.30
N PRO A 158 7.92 2.72 0.19
CA PRO A 158 9.16 2.11 0.63
C PRO A 158 8.93 1.22 1.85
N VAL A 159 9.38 -0.04 1.79
CA VAL A 159 9.20 -1.04 2.87
C VAL A 159 10.13 -0.78 4.05
N SER A 160 11.20 0.01 3.88
CA SER A 160 12.15 0.34 4.94
C SER A 160 12.64 1.78 4.86
N THR A 161 12.70 2.44 6.02
CA THR A 161 13.30 3.77 6.23
C THR A 161 14.82 3.72 6.36
N VAL A 162 15.47 2.54 6.30
CA VAL A 162 16.93 2.43 6.49
C VAL A 162 17.71 3.30 5.48
N ALA A 163 17.18 3.49 4.27
CA ALA A 163 17.76 4.41 3.29
C ALA A 163 17.62 5.89 3.68
N SER A 164 16.50 6.30 4.30
CA SER A 164 16.34 7.68 4.77
C SER A 164 17.20 7.93 6.01
N GLU A 165 17.29 7.00 6.95
CA GLU A 165 18.18 7.15 8.12
C GLU A 165 19.67 7.17 7.74
N SER A 166 20.11 6.38 6.75
CA SER A 166 21.48 6.48 6.24
C SER A 166 21.75 7.85 5.61
N THR A 167 20.81 8.36 4.82
CA THR A 167 20.90 9.69 4.19
C THR A 167 20.86 10.83 5.23
N PHE A 168 20.01 10.72 6.26
CA PHE A 168 19.96 11.67 7.40
C PHE A 168 21.17 11.53 8.33
N SER A 169 21.74 10.34 8.49
CA SER A 169 22.98 10.12 9.25
C SER A 169 24.18 10.78 8.56
N VAL A 170 24.21 10.75 7.22
CA VAL A 170 25.16 11.53 6.42
C VAL A 170 24.90 13.04 6.60
N GLY A 171 23.63 13.49 6.57
CA GLY A 171 23.27 14.89 6.84
C GLY A 171 23.63 15.38 8.26
N GLY A 172 23.50 14.52 9.27
CA GLY A 172 23.88 14.80 10.66
C GLY A 172 25.39 14.95 10.87
N ARG A 173 26.23 14.37 10.00
CA ARG A 173 27.69 14.63 9.98
C ARG A 173 28.05 15.96 9.33
N VAL A 174 27.17 16.53 8.50
CA VAL A 174 27.43 17.80 7.78
C VAL A 174 27.01 19.02 8.62
N ILE A 175 26.07 18.86 9.55
CA ILE A 175 25.70 19.90 10.54
C ILE A 175 26.51 19.68 11.82
N ASP A 176 27.80 20.01 11.77
CA ASP A 176 28.65 20.00 12.96
C ASP A 176 28.28 21.15 13.93
N LYS A 177 28.44 20.94 15.24
CA LYS A 177 28.16 21.92 16.32
C LYS A 177 28.93 23.25 16.16
N TYR A 178 29.90 23.28 15.24
CA TYR A 178 30.77 24.42 14.96
C TYR A 178 30.10 25.54 14.14
N ARG A 179 28.93 25.32 13.52
CA ARG A 179 28.19 26.38 12.80
C ARG A 179 27.12 27.12 13.62
N SER A 180 26.92 26.76 14.89
CA SER A 180 25.89 27.38 15.76
C SER A 180 26.39 28.55 16.62
N LYS A 181 27.62 29.05 16.42
CA LYS A 181 28.15 30.18 17.18
C LYS A 181 28.49 31.34 16.24
N LEU A 182 27.64 32.36 16.22
CA LEU A 182 28.09 33.70 15.83
C LEU A 182 29.07 34.18 16.90
N LEU A 183 30.27 34.58 16.48
CA LEU A 183 31.25 35.18 17.37
C LEU A 183 30.71 36.55 17.86
N PRO A 184 30.98 36.95 19.11
CA PRO A 184 30.38 38.15 19.72
C PRO A 184 30.85 39.47 19.10
N SER A 185 31.78 39.45 18.15
CA SER A 185 32.38 40.65 17.55
C SER A 185 31.53 41.28 16.44
N ASN A 186 30.31 40.80 16.19
CA ASN A 186 29.38 41.36 15.21
C ASN A 186 28.05 41.82 15.86
N LEU A 187 28.11 42.22 17.14
CA LEU A 187 27.08 43.05 17.78
C LEU A 187 27.57 44.50 17.83
#